data_AF-A0A3N0EFV0-F1
#
_entry.id   AF-A0A3N0EFV0-F1
#
_cell.length_a   1.000
_cell.length_b   1.000
_cell.length_c   1.000
_cell.angle_alpha   90.00
_cell.angle_beta   90.00
_cell.angle_gamma   90.00
#
_symmetry.space_group_name_H-M   'P 1'
#
loop_
_entity.id
_entity.type
_entity.pdbx_description
1 polymer ?
#
loop_
_entity_poly.entity_id
_entity_poly.type
_entity_poly.pdbx_seq_one_letter_code
_entity_poly.pdbx_strand_id
1 'polypeptide(L)'
;MPTVRGIPPSVDGREKQGTVAVERVLNGRYRLVESLGAGGMGEVWRAVDDRLDRTVAVKLVRPDKVDSDEAVARFQREARLTAQLAGHANVVILHDFGEYENSVYAVMELVRGRTLSAILRDTGPQPVPRAADWAAQVTSGLAAAHAAGIVHRDVKPANLMALDDGTVKILDFGIAGFHEAVTQSRRLTQTGAIIGTPLYMSPEQARCENVGAASDLYSLGAILYQLLTGHAPFRHDEPLGVLRMHLMERPRPPREARPDLPAELDSLVLALLEKDPADRPAGAHEVRERLLPFTAASAPVEERPSGTAGPQAAGVRPPRAATGPPGAEPRDLHGRLREIESLAEEGHFAAAAQRTRACLPDLERAYGPTDPETIRARRRLAYLTGKSGEPARAVEIYRELLPQLDRVYGRHHPETLAARYYLASNAGRARDHATAARVHAELLPDLTAAHGPDAHRVLTTRLYLAFEVGETGEHGRAIALLDRLLPDLRRVLGTDHETTLRARHYRAAYTGHAGAAAEAARLYHELLAEHTRVNGAGHPDTARIRARLRHWEDRAR
;
A
#
# COMPACT_ATOMS: atom_id res chain seq x y z
N MET A 1 -58.25 -41.48 17.13
CA MET A 1 -57.38 -42.67 17.00
C MET A 1 -57.86 -43.47 15.81
N PRO A 2 -57.01 -43.97 14.89
CA PRO A 2 -55.60 -43.62 14.64
C PRO A 2 -55.30 -43.44 13.11
N THR A 3 -54.41 -42.52 12.71
CA THR A 3 -53.06 -42.74 12.09
C THR A 3 -53.06 -43.40 10.68
N VAL A 4 -52.28 -43.02 9.64
CA VAL A 4 -50.87 -42.59 9.53
C VAL A 4 -50.63 -41.83 8.20
N ARG A 5 -49.73 -40.84 8.29
CA ARG A 5 -48.88 -40.13 7.29
C ARG A 5 -48.52 -40.79 5.94
N GLY A 6 -48.34 -39.93 4.92
CA GLY A 6 -47.36 -40.15 3.84
C GLY A 6 -47.31 -39.09 2.71
N ILE A 7 -46.38 -38.13 2.82
CA ILE A 7 -45.67 -37.35 1.74
C ILE A 7 -46.47 -36.34 0.87
N PRO A 8 -46.19 -35.02 0.94
CA PRO A 8 -46.54 -34.07 -0.13
C PRO A 8 -45.39 -33.90 -1.15
N PRO A 9 -45.71 -33.49 -2.40
CA PRO A 9 -44.74 -33.30 -3.48
C PRO A 9 -44.00 -31.94 -3.42
N SER A 10 -42.84 -31.95 -4.06
CA SER A 10 -41.97 -30.85 -4.51
C SER A 10 -42.56 -29.43 -4.51
N VAL A 11 -41.93 -28.53 -3.74
CA VAL A 11 -41.97 -27.08 -3.94
C VAL A 11 -40.67 -26.65 -4.59
N ASP A 12 -40.74 -26.40 -5.89
CA ASP A 12 -39.76 -25.63 -6.64
C ASP A 12 -40.23 -24.17 -6.63
N GLY A 13 -39.33 -23.23 -6.31
CA GLY A 13 -39.66 -21.81 -6.13
C GLY A 13 -39.22 -21.25 -4.79
N ARG A 14 -37.90 -21.18 -4.55
CA ARG A 14 -37.37 -20.23 -3.55
C ARG A 14 -37.07 -18.91 -4.25
N GLU A 15 -38.00 -17.99 -4.10
CA GLU A 15 -37.80 -16.55 -4.21
C GLU A 15 -36.49 -16.18 -3.51
N LYS A 16 -35.55 -15.59 -4.26
CA LYS A 16 -34.43 -14.87 -3.69
C LYS A 16 -35.02 -13.68 -2.95
N GLN A 17 -35.05 -13.73 -1.62
CA GLN A 17 -35.28 -12.57 -0.78
C GLN A 17 -34.23 -11.51 -1.15
N GLY A 18 -34.67 -10.53 -1.93
CA GLY A 18 -33.91 -9.33 -2.22
C GLY A 18 -33.67 -8.61 -0.92
N THR A 19 -32.39 -8.46 -0.56
CA THR A 19 -31.97 -7.43 0.38
C THR A 19 -32.43 -6.11 -0.22
N VAL A 20 -33.43 -5.47 0.38
CA VAL A 20 -33.85 -4.11 0.03
C VAL A 20 -32.64 -3.22 0.32
N ALA A 21 -31.89 -2.86 -0.72
CA ALA A 21 -30.81 -1.90 -0.61
C ALA A 21 -31.43 -0.54 -0.30
N VAL A 22 -31.08 0.03 0.85
CA VAL A 22 -31.42 1.41 1.17
C VAL A 22 -30.84 2.30 0.07
N GLU A 23 -31.70 2.94 -0.72
CA GLU A 23 -31.29 3.79 -1.83
C GLU A 23 -30.57 5.02 -1.27
N ARG A 24 -29.23 5.01 -1.31
CA ARG A 24 -28.40 6.10 -0.79
C ARG A 24 -28.31 7.20 -1.85
N VAL A 25 -28.85 8.37 -1.55
CA VAL A 25 -28.81 9.54 -2.42
C VAL A 25 -27.94 10.62 -1.79
N LEU A 26 -26.82 10.95 -2.42
CA LEU A 26 -25.92 11.99 -1.95
C LEU A 26 -26.48 13.37 -2.29
N ASN A 27 -26.70 14.19 -1.27
CA ASN A 27 -27.20 15.56 -1.36
C ASN A 27 -28.47 15.71 -2.23
N GLY A 28 -29.34 14.68 -2.22
CA GLY A 28 -30.57 14.67 -3.00
C GLY A 28 -30.38 14.72 -4.53
N ARG A 29 -29.19 14.36 -5.03
CA ARG A 29 -28.85 14.44 -6.47
C ARG A 29 -28.21 13.17 -7.03
N TYR A 30 -27.23 12.61 -6.33
CA TYR A 30 -26.46 11.49 -6.85
C TYR A 30 -26.91 10.19 -6.19
N ARG A 31 -27.67 9.40 -6.92
CA ARG A 31 -28.26 8.16 -6.42
C ARG A 31 -27.33 6.99 -6.70
N LEU A 32 -26.81 6.37 -5.63
CA LEU A 32 -25.87 5.27 -5.74
C LEU A 32 -26.61 3.99 -6.14
N VAL A 33 -26.17 3.36 -7.23
CA VAL A 33 -26.84 2.19 -7.82
C VAL A 33 -26.05 0.91 -7.58
N GLU A 34 -24.74 0.93 -7.83
CA GLU A 34 -23.91 -0.28 -7.82
C GLU A 34 -22.50 0.05 -7.36
N SER A 35 -21.94 -0.76 -6.45
CA SER A 35 -20.54 -0.62 -6.04
C SER A 35 -19.62 -1.15 -7.13
N LEU A 36 -18.74 -0.29 -7.65
CA LEU A 36 -17.74 -0.63 -8.66
C LEU A 36 -16.43 -1.13 -8.03
N GLY A 37 -16.20 -0.80 -6.76
CA GLY A 37 -15.04 -1.25 -6.01
C GLY A 37 -14.90 -0.54 -4.66
N ALA A 38 -14.12 -1.12 -3.77
CA ALA A 38 -13.79 -0.54 -2.47
C ALA A 38 -12.29 -0.71 -2.21
N GLY A 39 -11.67 0.30 -1.59
CA GLY A 39 -10.25 0.31 -1.28
C GLY A 39 -9.93 1.09 0.00
N GLY A 40 -8.64 1.21 0.33
CA GLY A 40 -8.18 1.83 1.58
C GLY A 40 -8.59 3.29 1.79
N MET A 41 -8.97 3.99 0.71
CA MET A 41 -9.37 5.41 0.74
C MET A 41 -10.88 5.63 0.63
N GLY A 42 -11.68 4.62 0.26
CA GLY A 42 -13.08 4.86 -0.06
C GLY A 42 -13.73 3.77 -0.89
N GLU A 43 -14.98 4.02 -1.25
CA GLU A 43 -15.78 3.20 -2.15
C GLU A 43 -16.04 3.97 -3.44
N VAL A 44 -16.06 3.26 -4.56
CA VAL A 44 -16.43 3.81 -5.86
C VAL A 44 -17.74 3.18 -6.28
N TRP A 45 -18.70 4.01 -6.64
CA TRP A 45 -20.05 3.62 -6.98
C TRP A 45 -20.42 4.11 -8.38
N ARG A 46 -21.12 3.29 -9.14
CA ARG A 46 -21.94 3.76 -10.26
C ARG A 46 -23.15 4.45 -9.66
N ALA A 47 -23.38 5.69 -10.08
CA ALA A 47 -24.50 6.49 -9.62
C ALA A 47 -25.23 7.15 -10.80
N VAL A 48 -26.45 7.57 -10.56
CA VAL A 48 -27.23 8.41 -11.48
C VAL A 48 -27.27 9.82 -10.93
N ASP A 49 -26.89 10.81 -11.75
CA ASP A 49 -27.11 12.22 -11.49
C ASP A 49 -28.55 12.54 -11.89
N ASP A 50 -29.48 12.52 -10.93
CA ASP A 50 -30.92 12.64 -11.19
C ASP A 50 -31.30 14.03 -11.76
N ARG A 51 -30.42 15.03 -11.67
CA ARG A 51 -30.65 16.35 -12.29
C ARG A 51 -30.30 16.41 -13.77
N LEU A 52 -29.25 15.70 -14.17
CA LEU A 52 -28.73 15.71 -15.54
C LEU A 52 -29.07 14.42 -16.31
N ASP A 53 -29.78 13.49 -15.68
CA ASP A 53 -30.16 12.18 -16.20
C ASP A 53 -29.00 11.44 -16.88
N ARG A 54 -27.87 11.36 -16.16
CA ARG A 54 -26.65 10.71 -16.65
C ARG A 54 -26.06 9.77 -15.62
N THR A 55 -25.38 8.72 -16.10
CA THR A 55 -24.62 7.82 -15.25
C THR A 55 -23.23 8.38 -14.99
N VAL A 56 -22.81 8.38 -13.73
CA VAL A 56 -21.50 8.89 -13.26
C VAL A 56 -20.84 7.88 -12.33
N ALA A 57 -19.53 8.02 -12.14
CA ALA A 57 -18.81 7.34 -11.07
C ALA A 57 -18.72 8.27 -9.86
N VAL A 58 -19.02 7.78 -8.67
CA VAL A 58 -18.91 8.54 -7.42
C VAL A 58 -17.92 7.84 -6.51
N LYS A 59 -16.82 8.51 -6.20
CA LYS A 59 -15.86 8.06 -5.21
C LYS A 59 -16.20 8.71 -3.87
N LEU A 60 -16.67 7.90 -2.94
CA LEU A 60 -16.95 8.29 -1.57
C LEU A 60 -15.72 7.98 -0.70
N VAL A 61 -15.11 9.00 -0.10
CA VAL A 61 -13.99 8.82 0.82
C VAL A 61 -14.51 8.21 2.12
N ARG A 62 -13.70 7.42 2.83
CA ARG A 62 -14.14 6.88 4.13
C ARG A 62 -14.11 7.98 5.22
N PRO A 63 -15.10 8.04 6.13
CA PRO A 63 -15.11 9.02 7.22
C PRO A 63 -13.87 8.99 8.11
N ASP A 64 -13.23 7.83 8.31
CA ASP A 64 -12.00 7.70 9.10
C ASP A 64 -10.76 8.31 8.43
N LYS A 65 -10.87 8.66 7.15
CA LYS A 65 -9.86 9.42 6.40
C LYS A 65 -10.16 10.91 6.44
N VAL A 66 -11.41 11.31 6.53
CA VAL A 66 -11.84 12.71 6.66
C VAL A 66 -11.95 13.06 8.14
N ASP A 67 -10.83 13.04 8.86
CA ASP A 67 -10.81 13.23 10.32
C ASP A 67 -10.57 14.69 10.77
N SER A 68 -10.50 15.63 9.82
CA SER A 68 -10.31 17.06 10.08
C SER A 68 -10.87 17.97 8.97
N ASP A 69 -11.23 19.21 9.34
CA ASP A 69 -11.62 20.26 8.38
C ASP A 69 -10.49 20.60 7.39
N GLU A 70 -9.23 20.39 7.81
CA GLU A 70 -8.07 20.58 6.94
C GLU A 70 -8.04 19.53 5.81
N ALA A 71 -8.37 18.27 6.12
CA ALA A 71 -8.50 17.22 5.12
C ALA A 71 -9.60 17.53 4.09
N VAL A 72 -10.74 18.07 4.54
CA VAL A 72 -11.82 18.52 3.67
C VAL A 72 -11.36 19.67 2.78
N ALA A 73 -10.76 20.71 3.35
CA ALA A 73 -10.27 21.87 2.59
C ALA A 73 -9.19 21.48 1.56
N ARG A 74 -8.33 20.52 1.89
CA ARG A 74 -7.32 19.98 0.99
C ARG A 74 -7.94 19.18 -0.15
N PHE A 75 -8.86 18.27 0.16
CA PHE A 75 -9.64 17.52 -0.83
C PHE A 75 -10.32 18.48 -1.83
N GLN A 76 -11.01 19.51 -1.32
CA GLN A 76 -11.69 20.49 -2.18
C GLN A 76 -10.70 21.27 -3.05
N ARG A 77 -9.51 21.61 -2.54
CA ARG A 77 -8.45 22.28 -3.31
C ARG A 77 -7.94 21.39 -4.45
N GLU A 78 -7.59 20.14 -4.15
CA GLU A 78 -7.08 19.18 -5.14
C GLU A 78 -8.14 18.80 -6.18
N ALA A 79 -9.39 18.64 -5.74
CA ALA A 79 -10.53 18.45 -6.63
C ALA A 79 -10.69 19.65 -7.59
N ARG A 80 -10.61 20.89 -7.11
CA ARG A 80 -10.68 22.09 -7.97
C ARG A 80 -9.54 22.15 -8.98
N LEU A 81 -8.31 21.82 -8.58
CA LEU A 81 -7.17 21.76 -9.50
C LEU A 81 -7.38 20.66 -10.55
N THR A 82 -7.83 19.48 -10.14
CA THR A 82 -8.11 18.36 -11.05
C THR A 82 -9.23 18.72 -12.05
N ALA A 83 -10.26 19.45 -11.61
CA ALA A 83 -11.33 19.92 -12.49
C ALA A 83 -10.82 20.87 -13.60
N GLN A 84 -9.69 21.56 -13.41
CA GLN A 84 -9.07 22.39 -14.46
C GLN A 84 -8.46 21.56 -15.59
N LEU A 85 -8.20 20.27 -15.36
CA LEU A 85 -7.75 19.32 -16.38
C LEU A 85 -8.90 18.75 -17.21
N ALA A 86 -10.15 19.17 -16.95
CA ALA A 86 -11.30 18.73 -17.71
C ALA A 86 -11.11 19.00 -19.20
N GLY A 87 -11.25 17.96 -20.02
CA GLY A 87 -11.07 18.03 -21.48
C GLY A 87 -9.76 17.41 -21.98
N HIS A 88 -8.80 17.09 -21.10
CA HIS A 88 -7.63 16.32 -21.53
C HIS A 88 -8.00 14.84 -21.74
N ALA A 89 -7.68 14.28 -22.92
CA ALA A 89 -8.10 12.92 -23.30
C ALA A 89 -7.66 11.83 -22.31
N ASN A 90 -6.44 11.96 -21.77
CA ASN A 90 -5.83 10.98 -20.86
C ASN A 90 -6.07 11.23 -19.36
N VAL A 91 -6.96 12.16 -19.00
CA VAL A 91 -7.33 12.47 -17.61
C VAL A 91 -8.82 12.21 -17.44
N VAL A 92 -9.21 11.62 -16.30
CA VAL A 92 -10.63 11.47 -15.97
C VAL A 92 -11.26 12.84 -15.73
N ILE A 93 -12.47 13.03 -16.24
CA ILE A 93 -13.23 14.25 -16.00
C ILE A 93 -13.83 14.20 -14.59
N LEU A 94 -13.46 15.17 -13.75
CA LEU A 94 -14.15 15.44 -12.48
C LEU A 94 -15.33 16.37 -12.75
N HIS A 95 -16.55 15.88 -12.57
CA HIS A 95 -17.79 16.62 -12.80
C HIS A 95 -18.21 17.49 -11.62
N ASP A 96 -18.02 16.99 -10.40
CA ASP A 96 -18.47 17.65 -9.18
C ASP A 96 -17.72 17.08 -7.97
N PHE A 97 -17.78 17.76 -6.84
CA PHE A 97 -17.34 17.23 -5.56
C PHE A 97 -18.18 17.85 -4.44
N GLY A 98 -18.31 17.16 -3.31
CA GLY A 98 -19.09 17.66 -2.20
C GLY A 98 -18.84 16.94 -0.91
N GLU A 99 -19.55 17.38 0.12
CA GLU A 99 -19.59 16.76 1.44
C GLU A 99 -20.90 16.01 1.59
N TYR A 100 -20.85 14.86 2.26
CA TYR A 100 -22.02 14.07 2.59
C TYR A 100 -21.78 13.38 3.93
N GLU A 101 -22.64 13.69 4.92
CA GLU A 101 -22.44 13.30 6.32
C GLU A 101 -21.03 13.72 6.81
N ASN A 102 -20.27 12.83 7.45
CA ASN A 102 -18.91 13.10 7.92
C ASN A 102 -17.86 12.67 6.88
N SER A 103 -18.13 12.87 5.60
CA SER A 103 -17.19 12.51 4.54
C SER A 103 -17.30 13.42 3.31
N VAL A 104 -16.39 13.22 2.36
CA VAL A 104 -16.35 13.90 1.07
C VAL A 104 -16.56 12.89 -0.07
N TYR A 105 -17.11 13.36 -1.18
CA TYR A 105 -17.26 12.59 -2.40
C TYR A 105 -16.80 13.38 -3.63
N ALA A 106 -16.29 12.66 -4.62
CA ALA A 106 -15.93 13.16 -5.94
C ALA A 106 -16.80 12.46 -6.99
N VAL A 107 -17.42 13.25 -7.87
CA VAL A 107 -18.25 12.77 -8.98
C VAL A 107 -17.45 12.90 -10.26
N MET A 108 -17.22 11.78 -10.92
CA MET A 108 -16.36 11.63 -12.08
C MET A 108 -17.14 11.07 -13.26
N GLU A 109 -16.62 11.23 -14.47
CA GLU A 109 -17.12 10.47 -15.62
C GLU A 109 -17.02 8.96 -15.33
N LEU A 110 -18.03 8.19 -15.75
CA LEU A 110 -17.96 6.74 -15.66
C LEU A 110 -17.15 6.21 -16.85
N VAL A 111 -15.87 5.92 -16.62
CA VAL A 111 -15.00 5.33 -17.63
C VAL A 111 -15.29 3.84 -17.78
N ARG A 112 -15.49 3.39 -19.03
CA ARG A 112 -15.70 1.98 -19.38
C ARG A 112 -14.43 1.42 -20.01
N GLY A 113 -13.76 0.53 -19.28
CA GLY A 113 -12.52 -0.08 -19.74
C GLY A 113 -11.96 -1.04 -18.71
N ARG A 114 -10.71 -1.44 -18.91
CA ARG A 114 -9.99 -2.34 -17.99
C ARG A 114 -8.79 -1.62 -17.42
N THR A 115 -8.58 -1.76 -16.11
CA THR A 115 -7.36 -1.24 -15.49
C THR A 115 -6.13 -1.96 -16.04
N LEU A 116 -4.99 -1.27 -16.12
CA LEU A 116 -3.75 -1.90 -16.55
C LEU A 116 -3.34 -3.04 -15.59
N SER A 117 -3.70 -2.93 -14.30
CA SER A 117 -3.55 -4.02 -13.32
C SER A 117 -4.32 -5.28 -13.74
N ALA A 118 -5.60 -5.14 -14.13
CA ALA A 118 -6.40 -6.26 -14.60
C ALA A 118 -5.84 -6.86 -15.91
N ILE A 119 -5.36 -6.01 -16.82
CA ILE A 119 -4.77 -6.49 -18.08
C ILE A 119 -3.47 -7.25 -17.84
N LEU A 120 -2.57 -6.72 -17.01
CA LEU A 120 -1.32 -7.38 -16.62
C LEU A 120 -1.55 -8.75 -15.98
N ARG A 121 -2.55 -8.84 -15.09
CA ARG A 121 -2.93 -10.11 -14.45
C ARG A 121 -3.40 -11.14 -15.47
N ASP A 122 -4.26 -10.72 -16.41
CA ASP A 122 -4.97 -11.64 -17.28
C ASP A 122 -4.17 -12.00 -18.55
N THR A 123 -3.25 -11.13 -18.99
CA THR A 123 -2.49 -11.29 -20.25
C THR A 123 -0.97 -11.30 -20.07
N GLY A 124 -0.45 -10.92 -18.90
CA GLY A 124 0.98 -10.86 -18.63
C GLY A 124 1.70 -9.69 -19.32
N PRO A 125 2.99 -9.83 -19.69
CA PRO A 125 3.73 -8.77 -20.39
C PRO A 125 3.09 -8.40 -21.71
N GLN A 126 3.14 -7.11 -22.04
CA GLN A 126 2.52 -6.52 -23.22
C GLN A 126 3.50 -6.40 -24.39
N PRO A 127 3.03 -6.41 -25.65
CA PRO A 127 3.86 -6.05 -26.79
C PRO A 127 4.46 -4.65 -26.65
N VAL A 128 5.72 -4.47 -27.07
CA VAL A 128 6.44 -3.19 -26.98
C VAL A 128 5.63 -2.02 -27.54
N PRO A 129 5.01 -2.11 -28.74
CA PRO A 129 4.24 -0.99 -29.27
C PRO A 129 3.06 -0.58 -28.43
N ARG A 130 2.43 -1.54 -27.76
CA ARG A 130 1.28 -1.31 -26.89
C ARG A 130 1.71 -0.71 -25.55
N ALA A 131 2.77 -1.24 -24.95
CA ALA A 131 3.31 -0.73 -23.70
C ALA A 131 3.83 0.71 -23.85
N ALA A 132 4.53 1.00 -24.96
CA ALA A 132 5.02 2.34 -25.28
C ALA A 132 3.88 3.32 -25.54
N ASP A 133 2.85 2.91 -26.29
CA ASP A 133 1.68 3.75 -26.56
C ASP A 133 0.93 4.11 -25.26
N TRP A 134 0.65 3.12 -24.42
CA TRP A 134 0.02 3.38 -23.13
C TRP A 134 0.85 4.30 -22.23
N ALA A 135 2.16 4.08 -22.15
CA ALA A 135 3.04 4.96 -21.38
C ALA A 135 3.08 6.38 -21.95
N ALA A 136 3.09 6.55 -23.28
CA ALA A 136 3.07 7.86 -23.95
C ALA A 136 1.75 8.62 -23.72
N GLN A 137 0.63 7.90 -23.65
CA GLN A 137 -0.67 8.48 -23.29
C GLN A 137 -0.71 8.92 -21.81
N VAL A 138 -0.16 8.11 -20.91
CA VAL A 138 -0.05 8.46 -19.49
C VAL A 138 0.87 9.67 -19.28
N THR A 139 2.01 9.75 -19.97
CA THR A 139 2.88 10.94 -19.89
C THR A 139 2.19 12.18 -20.44
N SER A 140 1.33 12.08 -21.44
CA SER A 140 0.52 13.22 -21.90
C SER A 140 -0.37 13.76 -20.77
N GLY A 141 -1.09 12.87 -20.06
CA GLY A 141 -1.93 13.26 -18.92
C GLY A 141 -1.12 13.82 -17.75
N LEU A 142 0.03 13.20 -17.42
CA LEU A 142 0.92 13.70 -16.37
C LEU A 142 1.52 15.07 -16.72
N ALA A 143 1.90 15.29 -17.98
CA ALA A 143 2.42 16.59 -18.43
C ALA A 143 1.39 17.72 -18.22
N ALA A 144 0.13 17.47 -18.58
CA ALA A 144 -0.95 18.42 -18.34
C ALA A 144 -1.16 18.71 -16.85
N ALA A 145 -1.13 17.67 -16.01
CA ALA A 145 -1.25 17.83 -14.56
C ALA A 145 -0.07 18.59 -13.94
N HIS A 146 1.16 18.25 -14.32
CA HIS A 146 2.37 18.92 -13.84
C HIS A 146 2.38 20.40 -14.23
N ALA A 147 1.93 20.74 -15.44
CA ALA A 147 1.79 22.12 -15.89
C ALA A 147 0.75 22.92 -15.07
N ALA A 148 -0.29 22.25 -14.55
CA ALA A 148 -1.27 22.83 -13.64
C ALA A 148 -0.81 22.82 -12.16
N GLY A 149 0.43 22.40 -11.88
CA GLY A 149 0.98 22.32 -10.52
C GLY A 149 0.46 21.13 -9.70
N ILE A 150 -0.10 20.11 -10.36
CA ILE A 150 -0.66 18.91 -9.73
C ILE A 150 0.33 17.76 -9.86
N VAL A 151 0.74 17.16 -8.74
CA VAL A 151 1.51 15.91 -8.72
C VAL A 151 0.57 14.77 -8.32
N HIS A 152 0.60 13.66 -9.07
CA HIS A 152 -0.35 12.56 -8.86
C HIS A 152 -0.06 11.76 -7.59
N ARG A 153 1.21 11.48 -7.30
CA ARG A 153 1.72 10.82 -6.07
C ARG A 153 1.30 9.36 -5.83
N ASP A 154 0.34 8.82 -6.57
CA ASP A 154 -0.07 7.40 -6.48
C ASP A 154 -0.23 6.76 -7.87
N VAL A 155 0.73 6.97 -8.77
CA VAL A 155 0.69 6.39 -10.12
C VAL A 155 0.94 4.88 -10.02
N LYS A 156 -0.07 4.08 -10.39
CA LYS A 156 -0.01 2.61 -10.36
C LYS A 156 -0.96 2.00 -11.38
N PRO A 157 -0.79 0.73 -11.79
CA PRO A 157 -1.62 0.12 -12.83
C PRO A 157 -3.12 0.07 -12.52
N ALA A 158 -3.52 0.11 -11.24
CA ALA A 158 -4.92 0.16 -10.83
C ALA A 158 -5.59 1.53 -11.08
N ASN A 159 -4.80 2.61 -11.15
CA ASN A 159 -5.28 3.97 -11.37
C ASN A 159 -5.22 4.38 -12.85
N LEU A 160 -4.85 3.46 -13.75
CA LEU A 160 -4.74 3.64 -15.19
C LEU A 160 -5.71 2.70 -15.88
N MET A 161 -6.63 3.24 -16.69
CA MET A 161 -7.65 2.46 -17.38
C MET A 161 -7.51 2.58 -18.88
N ALA A 162 -7.37 1.44 -19.56
CA ALA A 162 -7.40 1.33 -21.01
C ALA A 162 -8.85 1.09 -21.47
N LEU A 163 -9.31 1.92 -22.40
CA LEU A 163 -10.62 1.87 -23.01
C LEU A 163 -10.58 1.02 -24.29
N ASP A 164 -11.76 0.62 -24.76
CA ASP A 164 -11.90 -0.21 -25.97
C ASP A 164 -11.45 0.52 -27.25
N ASP A 165 -11.45 1.86 -27.24
CA ASP A 165 -10.97 2.70 -28.34
C ASP A 165 -9.44 2.88 -28.36
N GLY A 166 -8.72 2.29 -27.41
CA GLY A 166 -7.27 2.40 -27.28
C GLY A 166 -6.79 3.56 -26.39
N THR A 167 -7.69 4.42 -25.92
CA THR A 167 -7.35 5.52 -25.01
C THR A 167 -6.97 4.98 -23.63
N VAL A 168 -5.94 5.55 -23.00
CA VAL A 168 -5.62 5.35 -21.59
C VAL A 168 -5.96 6.60 -20.79
N LYS A 169 -6.78 6.43 -19.75
CA LYS A 169 -7.16 7.49 -18.80
C LYS A 169 -6.55 7.26 -17.42
N ILE A 170 -6.04 8.34 -16.85
CA ILE A 170 -5.61 8.43 -15.45
C ILE A 170 -6.85 8.75 -14.60
N LEU A 171 -7.18 7.86 -13.66
CA LEU A 171 -8.45 7.91 -12.92
C LEU A 171 -8.40 8.73 -11.62
N ASP A 172 -7.25 8.83 -10.96
CA ASP A 172 -7.22 9.27 -9.56
C ASP A 172 -6.06 10.23 -9.29
N PHE A 173 -6.20 11.49 -9.74
CA PHE A 173 -5.23 12.56 -9.48
C PHE A 173 -5.21 13.00 -8.03
N GLY A 174 -4.72 12.13 -7.14
CA GLY A 174 -4.41 12.50 -5.77
C GLY A 174 -5.53 13.24 -5.05
N ILE A 175 -6.81 13.16 -5.46
CA ILE A 175 -7.95 13.79 -4.76
C ILE A 175 -8.04 13.23 -3.32
N ALA A 176 -7.34 12.13 -3.07
CA ALA A 176 -6.87 11.71 -1.76
C ALA A 176 -5.43 12.19 -1.45
N GLY A 177 -5.19 13.51 -1.40
CA GLY A 177 -3.99 14.16 -0.82
C GLY A 177 -3.85 13.93 0.69
N PHE A 178 -4.56 12.93 1.17
CA PHE A 178 -4.20 12.16 2.33
C PHE A 178 -2.79 11.63 2.26
N HIS A 179 -2.12 11.48 1.13
CA HIS A 179 -0.73 11.00 1.17
C HIS A 179 0.28 11.95 1.84
N GLU A 180 0.06 13.25 2.01
CA GLU A 180 0.98 14.07 2.83
C GLU A 180 0.65 13.97 4.33
N ALA A 181 -0.63 14.07 4.72
CA ALA A 181 -1.04 13.93 6.13
C ALA A 181 -1.03 12.46 6.64
N VAL A 182 -1.20 11.47 5.76
CA VAL A 182 -1.12 10.03 6.09
C VAL A 182 0.33 9.53 5.97
N THR A 183 1.21 10.19 5.21
CA THR A 183 2.65 9.88 5.30
C THR A 183 3.27 10.53 6.54
N GLN A 184 2.74 11.67 7.02
CA GLN A 184 3.14 12.26 8.31
C GLN A 184 2.35 11.77 9.53
N SER A 185 1.21 11.08 9.38
CA SER A 185 0.40 10.67 10.55
C SER A 185 -0.18 9.25 10.52
N ARG A 186 -0.06 8.44 9.44
CA ARG A 186 -0.73 7.11 9.43
C ARG A 186 -0.22 6.01 8.46
N ARG A 187 0.96 6.12 7.83
CA ARG A 187 1.63 4.96 7.21
C ARG A 187 2.24 4.01 8.25
N LEU A 188 2.27 4.42 9.52
CA LEU A 188 2.30 3.53 10.68
C LEU A 188 0.96 3.63 11.43
N THR A 189 -0.07 2.90 11.00
CA THR A 189 -1.16 2.56 11.94
C THR A 189 -0.55 1.75 13.08
N GLN A 190 -0.40 2.29 14.30
CA GLN A 190 -0.11 1.68 15.65
C GLN A 190 0.65 0.32 15.76
N THR A 191 1.25 -0.21 14.69
CA THR A 191 1.51 -1.63 14.40
C THR A 191 2.44 -1.83 13.18
N GLY A 192 3.06 -0.76 12.64
CA GLY A 192 4.08 -0.85 11.59
C GLY A 192 3.68 -1.52 10.27
N ALA A 193 2.39 -1.51 9.87
CA ALA A 193 2.03 -1.90 8.49
C ALA A 193 2.08 -0.69 7.56
N ILE A 194 2.93 -0.81 6.54
CA ILE A 194 2.66 -0.19 5.24
C ILE A 194 1.40 -0.86 4.69
N ILE A 195 0.38 -0.06 4.33
CA ILE A 195 -0.82 -0.55 3.65
C ILE A 195 -0.44 -0.75 2.17
N GLY A 196 -0.47 -2.00 1.69
CA GLY A 196 -0.10 -2.40 0.32
C GLY A 196 1.40 -2.65 0.12
N THR A 197 1.76 -3.38 -0.96
CA THR A 197 3.16 -3.51 -1.41
C THR A 197 3.57 -2.24 -2.17
N PRO A 198 4.67 -1.56 -1.81
CA PRO A 198 5.08 -0.29 -2.41
C PRO A 198 5.76 -0.46 -3.78
N LEU A 199 5.21 -1.33 -4.66
CA LEU A 199 5.82 -1.77 -5.93
C LEU A 199 6.16 -0.65 -6.93
N TYR A 200 5.50 0.51 -6.80
CA TYR A 200 5.64 1.66 -7.71
C TYR A 200 6.05 2.93 -6.96
N MET A 201 6.39 2.83 -5.68
CA MET A 201 6.72 3.99 -4.85
C MET A 201 8.10 4.54 -5.21
N SER A 202 8.23 5.86 -5.35
CA SER A 202 9.52 6.48 -5.61
C SER A 202 10.41 6.55 -4.35
N PRO A 203 11.75 6.65 -4.49
CA PRO A 203 12.68 6.76 -3.36
C PRO A 203 12.36 7.94 -2.44
N GLU A 204 12.05 9.11 -2.98
CA GLU A 204 11.70 10.31 -2.22
C GLU A 204 10.36 10.15 -1.48
N GLN A 205 9.39 9.43 -2.07
CA GLN A 205 8.15 9.06 -1.37
C GLN A 205 8.38 8.05 -0.24
N ALA A 206 9.39 7.20 -0.37
CA ALA A 206 9.80 6.24 0.65
C ALA A 206 10.58 6.91 1.79
N ARG A 207 11.34 7.97 1.50
CA ARG A 207 12.08 8.79 2.49
C ARG A 207 11.23 9.87 3.14
N CYS A 208 10.01 10.10 2.64
CA CYS A 208 9.16 11.23 3.03
C CYS A 208 9.81 12.59 2.73
N GLU A 209 10.55 12.67 1.63
CA GLU A 209 11.15 13.90 1.10
C GLU A 209 10.13 14.65 0.21
N ASN A 210 10.55 15.79 -0.36
CA ASN A 210 9.70 16.55 -1.28
C ASN A 210 9.32 15.72 -2.51
N VAL A 211 8.04 15.35 -2.60
CA VAL A 211 7.48 14.58 -3.72
C VAL A 211 7.07 15.53 -4.84
N GLY A 212 7.72 15.41 -5.99
CA GLY A 212 7.51 16.28 -7.15
C GLY A 212 7.10 15.52 -8.40
N ALA A 213 7.04 16.20 -9.54
CA ALA A 213 6.72 15.61 -10.85
C ALA A 213 7.61 14.39 -11.19
N ALA A 214 8.89 14.43 -10.80
CA ALA A 214 9.84 13.34 -10.99
C ALA A 214 9.46 12.04 -10.24
N SER A 215 8.63 12.13 -9.19
CA SER A 215 8.10 10.96 -8.48
C SER A 215 7.09 10.20 -9.32
N ASP A 216 6.21 10.91 -10.03
CA ASP A 216 5.25 10.28 -10.95
C ASP A 216 5.96 9.60 -12.12
N LEU A 217 7.06 10.19 -12.61
CA LEU A 217 7.91 9.60 -13.65
C LEU A 217 8.59 8.31 -13.19
N TYR A 218 9.06 8.27 -11.94
CA TYR A 218 9.62 7.05 -11.36
C TYR A 218 8.58 5.93 -11.29
N SER A 219 7.40 6.24 -10.77
CA SER A 219 6.28 5.28 -10.71
C SER A 219 5.90 4.78 -12.10
N LEU A 220 5.86 5.68 -13.10
CA LEU A 220 5.65 5.29 -14.49
C LEU A 220 6.77 4.36 -15.01
N GLY A 221 8.03 4.62 -14.67
CA GLY A 221 9.16 3.75 -15.00
C GLY A 221 8.96 2.33 -14.44
N ALA A 222 8.49 2.21 -13.20
CA ALA A 222 8.19 0.92 -12.58
C ALA A 222 7.02 0.20 -13.28
N ILE A 223 5.99 0.94 -13.70
CA ILE A 223 4.86 0.41 -14.47
C ILE A 223 5.32 -0.07 -15.84
N LEU A 224 6.11 0.74 -16.56
CA LEU A 224 6.62 0.41 -17.89
C LEU A 224 7.53 -0.82 -17.82
N TYR A 225 8.39 -0.92 -16.81
CA TYR A 225 9.17 -2.12 -16.53
C TYR A 225 8.26 -3.35 -16.44
N GLN A 226 7.18 -3.28 -15.67
CA GLN A 226 6.26 -4.39 -15.49
C GLN A 226 5.44 -4.71 -16.74
N LEU A 227 5.00 -3.71 -17.49
CA LEU A 227 4.34 -3.91 -18.77
C LEU A 227 5.24 -4.66 -19.74
N LEU A 228 6.54 -4.39 -19.75
CA LEU A 228 7.48 -5.02 -20.68
C LEU A 228 7.92 -6.42 -20.25
N THR A 229 8.12 -6.64 -18.95
CA THR A 229 8.73 -7.88 -18.40
C THR A 229 7.72 -8.82 -17.71
N GLY A 230 6.53 -8.32 -17.39
CA GLY A 230 5.48 -9.04 -16.65
C GLY A 230 5.62 -8.98 -15.13
N HIS A 231 6.67 -8.35 -14.59
CA HIS A 231 6.87 -8.19 -13.15
C HIS A 231 7.42 -6.80 -12.79
N ALA A 232 7.15 -6.30 -11.58
CA ALA A 232 7.72 -5.05 -11.09
C ALA A 232 9.27 -5.09 -11.07
N PRO A 233 9.96 -3.93 -11.11
CA PRO A 233 11.43 -3.87 -11.11
C PRO A 233 12.04 -4.48 -9.84
N PHE A 234 11.32 -4.38 -8.72
CA PHE A 234 11.71 -4.97 -7.44
C PHE A 234 10.61 -5.88 -6.93
N ARG A 235 11.00 -7.06 -6.46
CA ARG A 235 10.12 -8.07 -5.88
C ARG A 235 10.74 -8.59 -4.61
N HIS A 236 9.96 -8.54 -3.54
CA HIS A 236 10.32 -9.04 -2.23
C HIS A 236 9.03 -9.38 -1.49
N ASP A 237 9.07 -10.37 -0.61
CA ASP A 237 7.84 -10.88 0.02
C ASP A 237 7.28 -9.94 1.07
N GLU A 238 8.16 -9.14 1.65
CA GLU A 238 7.83 -8.08 2.58
C GLU A 238 7.78 -6.73 1.87
N PRO A 239 6.71 -5.95 2.08
CA PRO A 239 6.60 -4.57 1.60
C PRO A 239 7.80 -3.69 1.95
N LEU A 240 8.38 -3.88 3.14
CA LEU A 240 9.56 -3.13 3.57
C LEU A 240 10.83 -3.52 2.80
N GLY A 241 10.94 -4.77 2.35
CA GLY A 241 12.03 -5.20 1.47
C GLY A 241 11.92 -4.54 0.11
N VAL A 242 10.72 -4.54 -0.49
CA VAL A 242 10.46 -3.80 -1.75
C VAL A 242 10.81 -2.31 -1.58
N LEU A 243 10.40 -1.69 -0.46
CA LEU A 243 10.73 -0.31 -0.14
C LEU A 243 12.26 -0.08 -0.08
N ARG A 244 13.00 -0.97 0.59
CA ARG A 244 14.46 -0.90 0.67
C ARG A 244 15.11 -1.01 -0.71
N MET A 245 14.59 -1.86 -1.58
CA MET A 245 15.09 -2.00 -2.95
C MET A 245 14.83 -0.72 -3.76
N HIS A 246 13.65 -0.12 -3.64
CA HIS A 246 13.39 1.20 -4.22
C HIS A 246 14.38 2.26 -3.71
N LEU A 247 14.73 2.24 -2.42
CA LEU A 247 15.67 3.19 -1.83
C LEU A 247 17.14 2.99 -2.23
N MET A 248 17.58 1.74 -2.43
CA MET A 248 19.02 1.41 -2.43
C MET A 248 19.49 0.55 -3.61
N GLU A 249 18.63 -0.26 -4.21
CA GLU A 249 19.02 -1.26 -5.20
C GLU A 249 18.84 -0.74 -6.62
N ARG A 250 19.82 -0.95 -7.50
CA ARG A 250 19.67 -0.63 -8.92
C ARG A 250 18.80 -1.70 -9.60
N PRO A 251 17.78 -1.33 -10.39
CA PRO A 251 16.94 -2.30 -11.08
C PRO A 251 17.75 -3.07 -12.12
N ARG A 252 17.43 -4.35 -12.31
CA ARG A 252 18.03 -5.14 -13.40
C ARG A 252 17.49 -4.65 -14.74
N PRO A 253 18.32 -4.50 -15.79
CA PRO A 253 17.87 -4.09 -17.12
C PRO A 253 16.69 -4.95 -17.63
N PRO A 254 15.56 -4.35 -18.06
CA PRO A 254 14.44 -5.06 -18.69
C PRO A 254 14.87 -6.05 -19.78
N ARG A 255 15.88 -5.70 -20.58
CA ARG A 255 16.44 -6.55 -21.64
C ARG A 255 17.02 -7.88 -21.17
N GLU A 256 17.37 -8.03 -19.90
CA GLU A 256 17.78 -9.33 -19.34
C GLU A 256 16.61 -10.32 -19.28
N ALA A 257 15.41 -9.83 -18.96
CA ALA A 257 14.19 -10.63 -18.94
C ALA A 257 13.55 -10.74 -20.32
N ARG A 258 13.76 -9.73 -21.18
CA ARG A 258 13.18 -9.64 -22.52
C ARG A 258 14.21 -9.16 -23.56
N PRO A 259 15.01 -10.06 -24.15
CA PRO A 259 16.11 -9.71 -25.04
C PRO A 259 15.72 -9.00 -26.34
N ASP A 260 14.45 -9.07 -26.77
CA ASP A 260 13.91 -8.37 -27.95
C ASP A 260 13.64 -6.87 -27.72
N LEU A 261 13.86 -6.35 -26.50
CA LEU A 261 13.67 -4.93 -26.21
C LEU A 261 14.70 -4.04 -26.92
N PRO A 262 14.27 -2.96 -27.60
CA PRO A 262 15.16 -1.93 -28.11
C PRO A 262 16.02 -1.33 -27.00
N ALA A 263 17.31 -1.09 -27.27
CA ALA A 263 18.28 -0.63 -26.28
C ALA A 263 17.92 0.77 -25.73
N GLU A 264 17.34 1.61 -26.57
CA GLU A 264 16.90 2.96 -26.22
C GLU A 264 15.70 2.93 -25.25
N LEU A 265 14.78 1.96 -25.41
CA LEU A 265 13.64 1.78 -24.52
C LEU A 265 14.09 1.21 -23.17
N ASP A 266 15.01 0.24 -23.18
CA ASP A 266 15.65 -0.30 -21.97
C ASP A 266 16.34 0.82 -21.17
N SER A 267 17.11 1.67 -21.86
CA SER A 267 17.80 2.82 -21.26
C SER A 267 16.83 3.86 -20.70
N LEU A 268 15.70 4.11 -21.37
CA LEU A 268 14.68 5.03 -20.88
C LEU A 268 14.02 4.51 -19.59
N VAL A 269 13.69 3.21 -19.53
CA VAL A 269 13.13 2.59 -18.31
C VAL A 269 14.09 2.71 -17.14
N LEU A 270 15.39 2.44 -17.36
CA LEU A 270 16.41 2.58 -16.33
C LEU A 270 16.58 4.04 -15.88
N ALA A 271 16.58 5.01 -16.81
CA ALA A 271 16.66 6.43 -16.49
C ALA A 271 15.46 6.92 -15.65
N LEU A 272 14.25 6.43 -15.92
CA LEU A 272 13.07 6.74 -15.10
C LEU A 272 13.19 6.18 -13.67
N LEU A 273 13.90 5.06 -13.50
CA LEU A 273 14.10 4.38 -12.24
C LEU A 273 15.35 4.83 -11.46
N GLU A 274 16.00 5.91 -11.89
CA GLU A 274 17.12 6.50 -11.16
C GLU A 274 16.72 6.97 -9.77
N LYS A 275 17.65 6.85 -8.82
CA LYS A 275 17.35 7.06 -7.40
C LYS A 275 17.25 8.54 -7.06
N ASP A 276 18.15 9.34 -7.61
CA ASP A 276 18.08 10.80 -7.51
C ASP A 276 17.04 11.32 -8.53
N PRO A 277 16.04 12.10 -8.10
CA PRO A 277 15.11 12.75 -9.01
C PRO A 277 15.78 13.62 -10.09
N ALA A 278 16.96 14.19 -9.82
CA ALA A 278 17.69 15.03 -10.77
C ALA A 278 18.34 14.24 -11.92
N ASP A 279 18.57 12.94 -11.74
CA ASP A 279 19.14 12.05 -12.76
C ASP A 279 18.06 11.45 -13.69
N ARG A 280 16.78 11.75 -13.44
CA ARG A 280 15.64 11.31 -14.24
C ARG A 280 15.38 12.29 -15.40
N PRO A 281 14.63 11.88 -16.45
CA PRO A 281 14.16 12.80 -17.49
C PRO A 281 13.51 14.05 -16.91
N ALA A 282 13.71 15.21 -17.56
CA ALA A 282 13.37 16.52 -17.02
C ALA A 282 11.85 16.73 -16.87
N GLY A 283 11.02 15.98 -17.59
CA GLY A 283 9.58 16.05 -17.48
C GLY A 283 8.84 15.02 -18.33
N ALA A 284 7.53 14.90 -18.09
CA ALA A 284 6.68 13.93 -18.79
C ALA A 284 6.66 14.14 -20.32
N HIS A 285 6.80 15.38 -20.80
CA HIS A 285 6.88 15.67 -22.23
C HIS A 285 8.11 15.02 -22.88
N GLU A 286 9.30 15.14 -22.27
CA GLU A 286 10.53 14.49 -22.77
C GLU A 286 10.36 12.97 -22.84
N VAL A 287 9.80 12.37 -21.79
CA VAL A 287 9.54 10.93 -21.72
C VAL A 287 8.59 10.50 -22.84
N ARG A 288 7.53 11.28 -23.09
CA ARG A 288 6.59 11.03 -24.19
C ARG A 288 7.30 10.99 -25.53
N GLU A 289 8.09 12.00 -25.86
CA GLU A 289 8.80 12.08 -27.15
C GLU A 289 9.77 10.91 -27.33
N ARG A 290 10.40 10.44 -26.25
CA ARG A 290 11.27 9.26 -26.27
C ARG A 290 10.50 7.94 -26.41
N LEU A 291 9.21 7.89 -26.07
CA LEU A 291 8.36 6.70 -26.21
C LEU A 291 7.72 6.58 -27.60
N LEU A 292 7.42 7.71 -28.26
CA LEU A 292 6.73 7.74 -29.56
C LEU A 292 7.35 6.81 -30.62
N PRO A 293 8.70 6.74 -30.81
CA PRO A 293 9.31 5.87 -31.81
C PRO A 293 9.00 4.37 -31.64
N PHE A 294 8.63 3.94 -30.44
CA PHE A 294 8.32 2.54 -30.15
C PHE A 294 6.84 2.22 -30.31
N THR A 295 5.98 3.21 -30.54
CA THR A 295 4.53 3.02 -30.71
C THR A 295 4.19 2.40 -32.08
N ALA A 296 3.02 1.81 -32.20
CA ALA A 296 2.58 1.18 -33.46
C ALA A 296 2.46 2.19 -34.63
N ALA A 297 2.30 3.49 -34.33
CA ALA A 297 2.28 4.56 -35.32
C ALA A 297 3.67 4.87 -35.93
N SER A 298 4.75 4.37 -35.33
CA SER A 298 6.14 4.58 -35.77
C SER A 298 6.81 3.32 -36.33
N ALA A 299 6.10 2.19 -36.38
CA ALA A 299 6.57 1.04 -37.15
C ALA A 299 6.61 1.42 -38.64
N PRO A 300 7.72 1.21 -39.37
CA PRO A 300 7.68 1.24 -40.82
C PRO A 300 6.59 0.29 -41.27
N VAL A 301 5.70 0.76 -42.14
CA VAL A 301 4.79 -0.12 -42.87
C VAL A 301 5.69 -1.06 -43.67
N GLU A 302 5.95 -2.26 -43.14
CA GLU A 302 6.49 -3.34 -43.93
C GLU A 302 5.43 -3.65 -45.00
N GLU A 303 5.66 -3.12 -46.20
CA GLU A 303 5.03 -3.58 -47.42
C GLU A 303 5.17 -5.10 -47.47
N ARG A 304 4.07 -5.80 -47.20
CA ARG A 304 3.97 -7.23 -47.52
C ARG A 304 4.03 -7.36 -49.03
N PRO A 305 5.02 -8.05 -49.62
CA PRO A 305 4.92 -8.42 -51.01
C PRO A 305 3.85 -9.50 -51.12
N SER A 306 2.80 -9.16 -51.86
CA SER A 306 1.87 -10.11 -52.47
C SER A 306 2.64 -11.20 -53.22
N GLY A 307 2.42 -12.46 -52.85
CA GLY A 307 3.07 -13.61 -53.48
C GLY A 307 2.39 -14.95 -53.17
N THR A 308 1.36 -15.26 -53.98
CA THR A 308 0.98 -16.59 -54.52
C THR A 308 0.82 -17.82 -53.61
N ALA A 309 -0.36 -18.43 -53.76
CA ALA A 309 -0.81 -19.71 -53.23
C ALA A 309 0.02 -20.94 -53.70
N GLY A 310 0.10 -21.97 -52.83
CA GLY A 310 0.55 -23.33 -53.14
C GLY A 310 0.65 -24.21 -51.87
N PRO A 311 0.39 -25.53 -51.90
CA PRO A 311 -0.56 -26.17 -50.98
C PRO A 311 0.02 -26.92 -49.77
N GLN A 312 -0.90 -27.18 -48.84
CA GLN A 312 -0.79 -27.90 -47.57
C GLN A 312 -0.09 -29.27 -47.67
N ALA A 313 0.75 -29.57 -46.68
CA ALA A 313 1.13 -30.93 -46.31
C ALA A 313 0.94 -31.13 -44.80
N ALA A 314 0.09 -32.08 -44.45
CA ALA A 314 -0.24 -32.49 -43.10
C ALA A 314 0.98 -33.14 -42.41
N GLY A 315 1.37 -32.59 -41.26
CA GLY A 315 2.39 -33.14 -40.37
C GLY A 315 1.75 -33.65 -39.08
N VAL A 316 1.79 -34.97 -38.90
CA VAL A 316 1.24 -35.78 -37.81
C VAL A 316 1.78 -35.36 -36.44
N ARG A 317 0.88 -35.14 -35.47
CA ARG A 317 1.22 -34.95 -34.04
C ARG A 317 1.12 -36.30 -33.31
N PRO A 318 2.13 -36.77 -32.56
CA PRO A 318 1.99 -38.01 -31.79
C PRO A 318 1.18 -37.76 -30.49
N PRO A 319 0.48 -38.79 -29.96
CA PRO A 319 -0.40 -38.64 -28.81
C PRO A 319 0.39 -38.63 -27.49
N ARG A 320 0.00 -37.73 -26.58
CA ARG A 320 0.43 -37.80 -25.17
C ARG A 320 -0.27 -38.97 -24.50
N ALA A 321 0.50 -39.97 -24.09
CA ALA A 321 0.05 -41.01 -23.18
C ALA A 321 -0.10 -40.42 -21.77
N ALA A 322 -1.25 -40.69 -21.15
CA ALA A 322 -1.54 -40.42 -19.75
C ALA A 322 -1.30 -41.70 -18.95
N THR A 323 -0.53 -41.64 -17.86
CA THR A 323 -0.49 -42.66 -16.79
C THR A 323 -0.02 -42.07 -15.45
N GLY A 324 -0.89 -42.06 -14.42
CA GLY A 324 -0.56 -42.13 -12.97
C GLY A 324 -0.64 -40.84 -12.11
N PRO A 325 -1.28 -40.83 -10.90
CA PRO A 325 -1.29 -39.71 -9.92
C PRO A 325 -0.25 -39.91 -8.78
N PRO A 326 -0.05 -39.02 -7.76
CA PRO A 326 -0.35 -37.58 -7.54
C PRO A 326 0.87 -36.73 -7.04
N GLY A 327 0.79 -35.39 -7.16
CA GLY A 327 1.71 -34.43 -6.51
C GLY A 327 1.64 -33.07 -7.19
N ALA A 328 1.32 -31.99 -6.45
CA ALA A 328 1.24 -30.66 -7.04
C ALA A 328 2.60 -30.28 -7.65
N GLU A 329 2.65 -30.12 -8.97
CA GLU A 329 3.84 -29.68 -9.70
C GLU A 329 4.38 -28.36 -9.09
N PRO A 330 5.69 -28.17 -8.93
CA PRO A 330 6.28 -26.92 -8.41
C PRO A 330 5.81 -25.64 -9.13
N ARG A 331 5.34 -25.75 -10.38
CA ARG A 331 4.74 -24.66 -11.15
C ARG A 331 3.38 -24.17 -10.61
N ASP A 332 2.59 -25.05 -9.99
CA ASP A 332 1.29 -24.71 -9.38
C ASP A 332 1.47 -23.93 -8.06
N LEU A 333 2.50 -24.29 -7.28
CA LEU A 333 2.83 -23.61 -6.01
C LEU A 333 3.17 -22.13 -6.22
N HIS A 334 3.95 -21.81 -7.27
CA HIS A 334 4.26 -20.41 -7.61
C HIS A 334 3.01 -19.62 -8.03
N GLY A 335 2.03 -20.25 -8.68
CA GLY A 335 0.75 -19.63 -8.99
C GLY A 335 -0.04 -19.26 -7.74
N ARG A 336 -0.14 -20.21 -6.80
CA ARG A 336 -0.81 -20.02 -5.51
C ARG A 336 -0.14 -18.96 -4.64
N LEU A 337 1.20 -18.90 -4.64
CA LEU A 337 1.96 -17.86 -3.93
C LEU A 337 1.69 -16.45 -4.49
N ARG A 338 1.59 -16.30 -5.82
CA ARG A 338 1.21 -15.01 -6.45
C ARG A 338 -0.23 -14.59 -6.10
N GLU A 339 -1.17 -15.53 -6.05
CA GLU A 339 -2.55 -15.22 -5.63
C GLU A 339 -2.59 -14.74 -4.17
N ILE A 340 -1.82 -15.38 -3.28
CA ILE A 340 -1.67 -14.96 -1.89
C ILE A 340 -1.14 -13.52 -1.81
N GLU A 341 -0.15 -13.18 -2.63
CA GLU A 341 0.42 -11.82 -2.70
C GLU A 341 -0.60 -10.79 -3.18
N SER A 342 -1.35 -11.11 -4.25
CA SER A 342 -2.43 -10.25 -4.76
C SER A 342 -3.45 -9.94 -3.68
N LEU A 343 -3.91 -10.96 -2.94
CA LEU A 343 -4.87 -10.78 -1.86
C LEU A 343 -4.31 -9.94 -0.72
N ALA A 344 -3.03 -10.10 -0.39
CA ALA A 344 -2.38 -9.27 0.62
C ALA A 344 -2.27 -7.80 0.16
N GLU A 345 -2.01 -7.56 -1.12
CA GLU A 345 -1.93 -6.23 -1.73
C GLU A 345 -3.29 -5.52 -1.78
N GLU A 346 -4.35 -6.27 -2.07
CA GLU A 346 -5.74 -5.81 -2.06
C GLU A 346 -6.28 -5.62 -0.62
N GLY A 347 -5.50 -5.96 0.41
CA GLY A 347 -5.88 -5.81 1.82
C GLY A 347 -6.77 -6.94 2.36
N HIS A 348 -6.98 -8.01 1.59
CA HIS A 348 -7.71 -9.21 1.98
C HIS A 348 -6.87 -10.13 2.88
N PHE A 349 -6.35 -9.62 4.01
CA PHE A 349 -5.38 -10.29 4.87
C PHE A 349 -5.86 -11.63 5.43
N ALA A 350 -7.14 -11.74 5.81
CA ALA A 350 -7.71 -12.99 6.32
C ALA A 350 -7.73 -14.10 5.24
N ALA A 351 -8.13 -13.74 4.01
CA ALA A 351 -8.15 -14.66 2.88
C ALA A 351 -6.74 -15.06 2.45
N ALA A 352 -5.79 -14.12 2.45
CA ALA A 352 -4.38 -14.38 2.17
C ALA A 352 -3.75 -15.30 3.24
N ALA A 353 -4.05 -15.08 4.53
CA ALA A 353 -3.60 -15.95 5.62
C ALA A 353 -4.15 -17.37 5.46
N GLN A 354 -5.44 -17.51 5.15
CA GLN A 354 -6.08 -18.81 4.93
C GLN A 354 -5.43 -19.57 3.77
N ARG A 355 -5.21 -18.91 2.63
CA ARG A 355 -4.53 -19.52 1.47
C ARG A 355 -3.08 -19.86 1.75
N THR A 356 -2.35 -19.01 2.48
CA THR A 356 -0.97 -19.31 2.90
C THR A 356 -0.94 -20.55 3.78
N ARG A 357 -1.85 -20.66 4.75
CA ARG A 357 -1.99 -21.84 5.62
C ARG A 357 -2.29 -23.11 4.83
N ALA A 358 -3.13 -23.01 3.80
CA ALA A 358 -3.45 -24.14 2.92
C ALA A 358 -2.28 -24.54 2.00
N CYS A 359 -1.35 -23.63 1.70
CA CYS A 359 -0.18 -23.88 0.85
C CYS A 359 1.00 -24.49 1.62
N LEU A 360 1.12 -24.19 2.91
CA LEU A 360 2.26 -24.60 3.74
C LEU A 360 2.56 -26.11 3.74
N PRO A 361 1.58 -27.03 3.89
CA PRO A 361 1.87 -28.47 3.87
C PRO A 361 2.47 -28.95 2.53
N ASP A 362 2.08 -28.30 1.43
CA ASP A 362 2.60 -28.65 0.10
C ASP A 362 4.01 -28.09 -0.10
N LEU A 363 4.30 -26.88 0.40
CA LEU A 363 5.65 -26.31 0.43
C LEU A 363 6.60 -27.15 1.28
N GLU A 364 6.13 -27.59 2.46
CA GLU A 364 6.90 -28.46 3.35
C GLU A 364 7.21 -29.83 2.72
N ARG A 365 6.26 -30.38 1.95
CA ARG A 365 6.47 -31.65 1.23
C ARG A 365 7.42 -31.48 0.04
N ALA A 366 7.32 -30.37 -0.68
CA ALA A 366 8.08 -30.12 -1.90
C ALA A 366 9.54 -29.69 -1.62
N TYR A 367 9.72 -28.79 -0.65
CA TYR A 367 11.01 -28.14 -0.38
C TYR A 367 11.59 -28.49 1.00
N GLY A 368 10.76 -28.94 1.94
CA GLY A 368 11.15 -29.22 3.31
C GLY A 368 10.82 -28.07 4.27
N PRO A 369 10.79 -28.33 5.59
CA PRO A 369 10.37 -27.37 6.61
C PRO A 369 11.36 -26.23 6.88
N THR A 370 12.62 -26.40 6.49
CA THR A 370 13.70 -25.41 6.68
C THR A 370 14.12 -24.73 5.38
N ASP A 371 13.44 -25.03 4.27
CA ASP A 371 13.71 -24.37 3.00
C ASP A 371 13.35 -22.88 3.06
N PRO A 372 14.13 -21.99 2.42
CA PRO A 372 13.86 -20.57 2.39
C PRO A 372 12.43 -20.18 1.98
N GLU A 373 11.83 -20.87 1.00
CA GLU A 373 10.45 -20.58 0.55
C GLU A 373 9.42 -21.01 1.60
N THR A 374 9.63 -22.15 2.25
CA THR A 374 8.77 -22.62 3.35
C THR A 374 8.84 -21.67 4.54
N ILE A 375 10.04 -21.24 4.93
CA ILE A 375 10.26 -20.29 6.02
C ILE A 375 9.60 -18.93 5.70
N ARG A 376 9.77 -18.46 4.46
CA ARG A 376 9.15 -17.24 3.93
C ARG A 376 7.63 -17.30 3.99
N ALA A 377 7.03 -18.42 3.60
CA ALA A 377 5.59 -18.64 3.69
C ALA A 377 5.09 -18.68 5.15
N ARG A 378 5.82 -19.31 6.07
CA ARG A 378 5.48 -19.33 7.51
C ARG A 378 5.55 -17.92 8.12
N ARG A 379 6.57 -17.13 7.77
CA ARG A 379 6.68 -15.73 8.18
C ARG A 379 5.51 -14.89 7.65
N ARG A 380 5.19 -15.05 6.36
CA ARG A 380 4.05 -14.37 5.71
C ARG A 380 2.74 -14.73 6.40
N LEU A 381 2.53 -16.00 6.74
CA LEU A 381 1.35 -16.43 7.50
C LEU A 381 1.27 -15.70 8.85
N ALA A 382 2.37 -15.61 9.60
CA ALA A 382 2.41 -14.90 10.89
C ALA A 382 2.05 -13.42 10.73
N TYR A 383 2.65 -12.75 9.74
CA TYR A 383 2.38 -11.34 9.42
C TYR A 383 0.90 -11.12 9.07
N LEU A 384 0.37 -11.91 8.12
CA LEU A 384 -1.01 -11.79 7.65
C LEU A 384 -2.02 -12.09 8.76
N THR A 385 -1.75 -13.08 9.62
CA THR A 385 -2.57 -13.40 10.79
C THR A 385 -2.62 -12.23 11.79
N GLY A 386 -1.49 -11.54 11.98
CA GLY A 386 -1.48 -10.32 12.79
C GLY A 386 -2.32 -9.21 12.16
N LYS A 387 -2.28 -9.06 10.83
CA LYS A 387 -3.01 -8.01 10.11
C LYS A 387 -4.50 -8.32 9.93
N SER A 388 -4.91 -9.59 9.94
CA SER A 388 -6.32 -10.00 9.95
C SER A 388 -7.04 -9.74 11.27
N GLY A 389 -6.32 -9.29 12.31
CA GLY A 389 -6.90 -8.99 13.63
C GLY A 389 -6.65 -10.07 14.68
N GLU A 390 -5.77 -11.03 14.44
CA GLU A 390 -5.45 -12.14 15.36
C GLU A 390 -4.01 -12.04 15.90
N PRO A 391 -3.66 -10.98 16.67
CA PRO A 391 -2.28 -10.74 17.10
C PRO A 391 -1.74 -11.84 18.03
N ALA A 392 -2.56 -12.42 18.91
CA ALA A 392 -2.13 -13.52 19.78
C ALA A 392 -1.72 -14.76 18.98
N ARG A 393 -2.47 -15.09 17.93
CA ARG A 393 -2.15 -16.23 17.05
C ARG A 393 -0.88 -15.96 16.23
N ALA A 394 -0.67 -14.72 15.78
CA ALA A 394 0.57 -14.32 15.12
C ALA A 394 1.80 -14.49 16.02
N VAL A 395 1.67 -14.16 17.31
CA VAL A 395 2.74 -14.33 18.30
C VAL A 395 3.13 -15.80 18.44
N GLU A 396 2.16 -16.71 18.50
CA GLU A 396 2.41 -18.17 18.55
C GLU A 396 3.22 -18.63 17.33
N ILE A 397 2.79 -18.25 16.12
CA ILE A 397 3.48 -18.62 14.88
C ILE A 397 4.91 -18.08 14.86
N TYR A 398 5.13 -16.82 15.27
CA TYR A 398 6.49 -16.26 15.35
C TYR A 398 7.35 -16.98 16.40
N ARG A 399 6.81 -17.35 17.56
CA ARG A 399 7.55 -18.12 18.59
C ARG A 399 8.02 -19.46 18.06
N GLU A 400 7.19 -20.15 17.27
CA GLU A 400 7.55 -21.42 16.61
C GLU A 400 8.58 -21.24 15.49
N LEU A 401 8.49 -20.14 14.73
CA LEU A 401 9.34 -19.88 13.57
C LEU A 401 10.75 -19.39 13.94
N LEU A 402 10.90 -18.63 15.03
CA LEU A 402 12.17 -17.98 15.38
C LEU A 402 13.36 -18.93 15.56
N PRO A 403 13.24 -20.08 16.26
CA PRO A 403 14.34 -21.03 16.36
C PRO A 403 14.81 -21.57 14.99
N GLN A 404 13.91 -21.63 14.00
CA GLN A 404 14.27 -22.05 12.64
C GLN A 404 14.99 -20.93 11.90
N LEU A 405 14.50 -19.68 11.99
CA LEU A 405 15.17 -18.51 11.44
C LEU A 405 16.58 -18.33 12.01
N ASP A 406 16.75 -18.51 13.32
CA ASP A 406 18.06 -18.44 13.99
C ASP A 406 19.02 -19.52 13.48
N ARG A 407 18.54 -20.75 13.24
CA ARG A 407 19.39 -21.85 12.72
C ARG A 407 19.76 -21.67 11.25
N VAL A 408 18.81 -21.23 10.42
CA VAL A 408 18.99 -21.17 8.96
C VAL A 408 19.70 -19.90 8.52
N TYR A 409 19.27 -18.76 9.05
CA TYR A 409 19.80 -17.46 8.63
C TYR A 409 20.73 -16.82 9.65
N GLY A 410 20.62 -17.21 10.92
CA GLY A 410 21.37 -16.60 12.02
C GLY A 410 20.60 -15.47 12.71
N ARG A 411 20.98 -15.22 13.97
CA ARG A 411 20.35 -14.23 14.86
C ARG A 411 20.36 -12.80 14.34
N HIS A 412 21.41 -12.42 13.61
CA HIS A 412 21.61 -11.06 13.08
C HIS A 412 21.08 -10.88 11.66
N HIS A 413 20.52 -11.93 11.04
CA HIS A 413 20.01 -11.82 9.69
C HIS A 413 18.78 -10.90 9.63
N PRO A 414 18.61 -10.08 8.58
CA PRO A 414 17.49 -9.15 8.46
C PRO A 414 16.11 -9.78 8.66
N GLU A 415 15.91 -11.00 8.15
CA GLU A 415 14.67 -11.78 8.27
C GLU A 415 14.37 -12.16 9.73
N THR A 416 15.40 -12.59 10.46
CA THR A 416 15.31 -12.95 11.88
C THR A 416 15.01 -11.71 12.73
N LEU A 417 15.69 -10.59 12.45
CA LEU A 417 15.45 -9.31 13.12
C LEU A 417 14.04 -8.78 12.85
N ALA A 418 13.52 -8.96 11.63
CA ALA A 418 12.14 -8.62 11.27
C ALA A 418 11.12 -9.48 12.02
N ALA A 419 11.30 -10.79 12.05
CA ALA A 419 10.40 -11.69 12.78
C ALA A 419 10.36 -11.36 14.29
N ARG A 420 11.49 -11.06 14.92
CA ARG A 420 11.56 -10.63 16.33
C ARG A 420 10.84 -9.30 16.57
N TYR A 421 11.00 -8.35 15.64
CA TYR A 421 10.29 -7.07 15.71
C TYR A 421 8.77 -7.26 15.63
N TYR A 422 8.29 -8.04 14.66
CA TYR A 422 6.86 -8.29 14.49
C TYR A 422 6.26 -9.17 15.59
N LEU A 423 7.04 -10.08 16.17
CA LEU A 423 6.67 -10.80 17.40
C LEU A 423 6.36 -9.80 18.53
N ALA A 424 7.28 -8.88 18.81
CA ALA A 424 7.11 -7.89 19.87
C ALA A 424 5.90 -6.98 19.61
N SER A 425 5.74 -6.49 18.37
CA SER A 425 4.61 -5.64 18.00
C SER A 425 3.26 -6.36 18.13
N ASN A 426 3.16 -7.63 17.72
CA ASN A 426 1.92 -8.39 17.90
C ASN A 426 1.67 -8.75 19.37
N ALA A 427 2.72 -8.98 20.17
CA ALA A 427 2.57 -9.18 21.62
C ALA A 427 1.95 -7.94 22.29
N GLY A 428 2.43 -6.73 21.98
CA GLY A 428 1.85 -5.48 22.50
C GLY A 428 0.39 -5.29 22.07
N ARG A 429 0.04 -5.60 20.81
CA ARG A 429 -1.34 -5.57 20.32
C ARG A 429 -2.25 -6.61 20.99
N ALA A 430 -1.69 -7.76 21.37
CA ALA A 430 -2.38 -8.78 22.15
C ALA A 430 -2.42 -8.44 23.66
N ARG A 431 -1.97 -7.24 24.06
CA ARG A 431 -1.85 -6.78 25.46
C ARG A 431 -0.89 -7.60 26.32
N ASP A 432 -0.02 -8.39 25.69
CA ASP A 432 1.11 -9.08 26.33
C ASP A 432 2.34 -8.14 26.34
N HIS A 433 2.20 -7.04 27.10
CA HIS A 433 3.21 -5.98 27.20
C HIS A 433 4.53 -6.48 27.80
N ALA A 434 4.48 -7.48 28.68
CA ALA A 434 5.66 -8.10 29.26
C ALA A 434 6.52 -8.83 28.21
N THR A 435 5.89 -9.65 27.35
CA THR A 435 6.61 -10.28 26.23
C THR A 435 7.13 -9.22 25.26
N ALA A 436 6.32 -8.23 24.90
CA ALA A 436 6.71 -7.19 23.95
C ALA A 436 7.95 -6.42 24.43
N ALA A 437 7.96 -5.98 25.70
CA ALA A 437 9.10 -5.31 26.33
C ALA A 437 10.35 -6.19 26.32
N ARG A 438 10.24 -7.47 26.72
CA ARG A 438 11.38 -8.40 26.74
C ARG A 438 11.97 -8.58 25.35
N VAL A 439 11.14 -8.86 24.33
CA VAL A 439 11.61 -9.09 22.97
C VAL A 439 12.23 -7.82 22.36
N HIS A 440 11.64 -6.63 22.59
CA HIS A 440 12.24 -5.38 22.14
C HIS A 440 13.60 -5.11 22.81
N ALA A 441 13.73 -5.36 24.12
CA ALA A 441 14.99 -5.21 24.85
C ALA A 441 16.08 -6.16 24.31
N GLU A 442 15.75 -7.42 24.04
CA GLU A 442 16.67 -8.40 23.46
C GLU A 442 17.06 -8.07 22.00
N LEU A 443 16.16 -7.42 21.25
CA LEU A 443 16.35 -7.08 19.85
C LEU A 443 17.25 -5.84 19.65
N LEU A 444 17.23 -4.90 20.59
CA LEU A 444 17.90 -3.61 20.45
C LEU A 444 19.42 -3.68 20.21
N PRO A 445 20.21 -4.50 20.94
CA PRO A 445 21.63 -4.63 20.67
C PRO A 445 21.91 -5.11 19.24
N ASP A 446 21.12 -6.09 18.79
CA ASP A 446 21.29 -6.71 17.47
C ASP A 446 20.90 -5.72 16.35
N LEU A 447 19.82 -4.96 16.52
CA LEU A 447 19.44 -3.90 15.58
C LEU A 447 20.45 -2.74 15.56
N THR A 448 21.00 -2.37 16.72
CA THR A 448 22.00 -1.30 16.84
C THR A 448 23.29 -1.69 16.15
N ALA A 449 23.74 -2.94 16.31
CA ALA A 449 24.91 -3.46 15.60
C ALA A 449 24.69 -3.51 14.08
N ALA A 450 23.48 -3.88 13.63
CA ALA A 450 23.20 -4.04 12.21
C ALA A 450 22.96 -2.72 11.44
N HIS A 451 22.41 -1.70 12.10
CA HIS A 451 21.96 -0.47 11.44
C HIS A 451 22.57 0.81 12.00
N GLY A 452 23.30 0.73 13.11
CA GLY A 452 23.79 1.88 13.85
C GLY A 452 22.76 2.47 14.83
N PRO A 453 23.22 3.17 15.88
CA PRO A 453 22.36 3.69 16.95
C PRO A 453 21.35 4.75 16.50
N ASP A 454 21.66 5.47 15.42
CA ASP A 454 20.85 6.56 14.89
C ASP A 454 19.83 6.10 13.83
N ALA A 455 19.86 4.81 13.45
CA ALA A 455 18.89 4.29 12.52
C ALA A 455 17.46 4.47 13.04
N HIS A 456 16.55 4.96 12.20
CA HIS A 456 15.15 5.18 12.55
C HIS A 456 14.50 3.95 13.20
N ARG A 457 14.84 2.73 12.74
CA ARG A 457 14.34 1.47 13.30
C ARG A 457 14.81 1.23 14.74
N VAL A 458 16.05 1.61 15.07
CA VAL A 458 16.60 1.51 16.44
C VAL A 458 15.89 2.52 17.35
N LEU A 459 15.81 3.79 16.92
CA LEU A 459 15.14 4.85 17.66
C LEU A 459 13.66 4.52 17.94
N THR A 460 12.96 3.99 16.94
CA THR A 460 11.55 3.59 17.07
C THR A 460 11.39 2.35 17.97
N THR A 461 12.32 1.38 17.89
CA THR A 461 12.32 0.21 18.79
C THR A 461 12.59 0.61 20.25
N ARG A 462 13.47 1.59 20.49
CA ARG A 462 13.70 2.16 21.84
C ARG A 462 12.44 2.84 22.38
N LEU A 463 11.71 3.56 21.53
CA LEU A 463 10.44 4.19 21.90
C LEU A 463 9.38 3.14 22.26
N TYR A 464 9.21 2.10 21.43
CA TYR A 464 8.27 1.03 21.73
C TYR A 464 8.65 0.26 22.99
N LEU A 465 9.93 -0.03 23.22
CA LEU A 465 10.37 -0.62 24.49
C LEU A 465 9.92 0.22 25.69
N ALA A 466 10.12 1.54 25.64
CA ALA A 466 9.69 2.42 26.73
C ALA A 466 8.16 2.42 26.91
N PHE A 467 7.41 2.39 25.82
CA PHE A 467 5.95 2.28 25.84
C PHE A 467 5.50 0.96 26.49
N GLU A 468 6.01 -0.18 26.02
CA GLU A 468 5.64 -1.51 26.53
C GLU A 468 5.97 -1.64 28.03
N VAL A 469 7.15 -1.14 28.47
CA VAL A 469 7.53 -1.09 29.89
C VAL A 469 6.60 -0.15 30.70
N GLY A 470 6.10 0.92 30.08
CA GLY A 470 5.12 1.79 30.73
C GLY A 470 3.78 1.11 30.92
N GLU A 471 3.33 0.34 29.93
CA GLU A 471 2.06 -0.42 29.98
C GLU A 471 2.11 -1.61 30.95
N THR A 472 3.29 -2.12 31.34
CA THR A 472 3.41 -3.09 32.45
C THR A 472 3.24 -2.46 33.83
N GLY A 473 3.16 -1.12 33.92
CA GLY A 473 3.09 -0.38 35.17
C GLY A 473 4.46 0.07 35.72
N GLU A 474 5.56 -0.30 35.06
CA GLU A 474 6.92 0.11 35.46
C GLU A 474 7.25 1.54 35.01
N HIS A 475 6.41 2.51 35.37
CA HIS A 475 6.46 3.89 34.88
C HIS A 475 7.82 4.57 35.11
N GLY A 476 8.46 4.36 36.26
CA GLY A 476 9.79 4.90 36.54
C GLY A 476 10.87 4.42 35.57
N ARG A 477 10.83 3.13 35.19
CA ARG A 477 11.75 2.54 34.22
C ARG A 477 11.45 3.02 32.80
N ALA A 478 10.17 3.18 32.45
CA ALA A 478 9.76 3.78 31.17
C ALA A 478 10.26 5.23 31.02
N ILE A 479 10.15 6.04 32.08
CA ILE A 479 10.69 7.42 32.10
C ILE A 479 12.20 7.41 31.87
N ALA A 480 12.95 6.56 32.58
CA ALA A 480 14.40 6.46 32.42
C ALA A 480 14.82 6.06 30.98
N LEU A 481 14.06 5.20 30.31
CA LEU A 481 14.28 4.85 28.91
C LEU A 481 14.02 6.04 27.97
N LEU A 482 12.95 6.81 28.22
CA LEU A 482 12.60 7.99 27.43
C LEU A 482 13.60 9.13 27.63
N ASP A 483 14.08 9.34 28.85
CA ASP A 483 15.11 10.35 29.17
C ASP A 483 16.42 10.09 28.40
N ARG A 484 16.79 8.81 28.24
CA ARG A 484 17.95 8.42 27.43
C ARG A 484 17.70 8.54 25.92
N LEU A 485 16.45 8.39 25.47
CA LEU A 485 16.08 8.40 24.06
C LEU A 485 15.87 9.82 23.50
N LEU A 486 15.31 10.72 24.28
CA LEU A 486 14.93 12.07 23.83
C LEU A 486 16.09 12.90 23.26
N PRO A 487 17.31 12.89 23.83
CA PRO A 487 18.45 13.59 23.23
C PRO A 487 18.79 13.09 21.83
N ASP A 488 18.76 11.76 21.62
CA ASP A 488 19.03 11.15 20.32
C ASP A 488 17.93 11.49 19.30
N LEU A 489 16.66 11.43 19.70
CA LEU A 489 15.55 11.81 18.83
C LEU A 489 15.63 13.27 18.40
N ARG A 490 15.95 14.18 19.33
CA ARG A 490 16.12 15.61 19.03
C ARG A 490 17.29 15.85 18.07
N ARG A 491 18.40 15.15 18.26
CA ARG A 491 19.60 15.28 17.42
C ARG A 491 19.39 14.72 16.01
N VAL A 492 18.77 13.55 15.88
CA VAL A 492 18.65 12.82 14.61
C VAL A 492 17.42 13.24 13.81
N LEU A 493 16.27 13.39 14.47
CA LEU A 493 14.98 13.63 13.81
C LEU A 493 14.50 15.08 13.96
N GLY A 494 15.07 15.83 14.90
CA GLY A 494 14.60 17.17 15.26
C GLY A 494 13.59 17.16 16.42
N THR A 495 13.39 18.33 17.02
CA THR A 495 12.48 18.54 18.15
C THR A 495 11.01 18.34 17.79
N ASP A 496 10.67 18.68 16.55
CA ASP A 496 9.30 18.81 16.04
C ASP A 496 8.83 17.52 15.35
N HIS A 497 9.72 16.55 15.17
CA HIS A 497 9.39 15.27 14.55
C HIS A 497 8.43 14.45 15.41
N GLU A 498 7.46 13.79 14.77
CA GLU A 498 6.38 13.04 15.42
C GLU A 498 6.88 12.03 16.47
N THR A 499 7.90 11.22 16.15
CA THR A 499 8.54 10.30 17.11
C THR A 499 9.09 11.01 18.36
N THR A 500 9.67 12.21 18.20
CA THR A 500 10.16 13.04 19.30
C THR A 500 8.99 13.55 20.15
N LEU A 501 7.93 14.05 19.51
CA LEU A 501 6.71 14.50 20.19
C LEU A 501 6.01 13.36 20.95
N ARG A 502 5.92 12.17 20.35
CA ARG A 502 5.37 10.96 20.98
C ARG A 502 6.19 10.51 22.19
N ALA A 503 7.52 10.53 22.10
CA ALA A 503 8.39 10.24 23.23
C ALA A 503 8.18 11.23 24.39
N ARG A 504 8.05 12.53 24.08
CA ARG A 504 7.73 13.56 25.08
C ARG A 504 6.35 13.35 25.70
N HIS A 505 5.35 12.97 24.90
CA HIS A 505 4.01 12.63 25.38
C HIS A 505 4.04 11.46 26.36
N TYR A 506 4.69 10.34 26.00
CA TYR A 506 4.81 9.17 26.89
C TYR A 506 5.56 9.51 28.16
N ARG A 507 6.61 10.34 28.07
CA ARG A 507 7.36 10.77 29.25
C ARG A 507 6.44 11.52 30.21
N ALA A 508 5.71 12.51 29.72
CA ALA A 508 4.77 13.29 30.53
C ALA A 508 3.65 12.41 31.12
N ALA A 509 3.08 11.50 30.32
CA ALA A 509 2.06 10.56 30.77
C ALA A 509 2.56 9.68 31.93
N TYR A 510 3.70 9.02 31.73
CA TYR A 510 4.26 8.11 32.72
C TYR A 510 4.76 8.84 33.97
N THR A 511 5.23 10.08 33.86
CA THR A 511 5.52 10.92 35.03
C THR A 511 4.28 11.15 35.89
N GLY A 512 3.12 11.41 35.26
CA GLY A 512 1.86 11.55 35.97
C GLY A 512 1.41 10.24 36.60
N HIS A 513 1.51 9.12 35.87
CA HIS A 513 1.16 7.79 36.38
C HIS A 513 2.10 7.31 37.50
N ALA A 514 3.34 7.80 37.56
CA ALA A 514 4.27 7.58 38.65
C ALA A 514 3.99 8.45 39.90
N GLY A 515 2.92 9.26 39.89
CA GLY A 515 2.48 10.08 41.03
C GLY A 515 2.95 11.53 41.03
N ALA A 516 3.71 11.97 40.01
CA ALA A 516 4.21 13.35 39.92
C ALA A 516 3.30 14.22 39.02
N ALA A 517 2.05 14.44 39.44
CA ALA A 517 1.04 15.14 38.65
C ALA A 517 1.44 16.58 38.25
N ALA A 518 2.05 17.33 39.18
CA ALA A 518 2.51 18.71 38.90
C ALA A 518 3.61 18.75 37.83
N GLU A 519 4.54 17.80 37.88
CA GLU A 519 5.60 17.69 36.87
C GLU A 519 5.03 17.23 35.52
N ALA A 520 4.07 16.31 35.52
CA ALA A 520 3.37 15.90 34.30
C ALA A 520 2.64 17.09 33.63
N ALA A 521 1.95 17.91 34.42
CA ALA A 521 1.31 19.13 33.93
C ALA A 521 2.35 20.10 33.32
N ARG A 522 3.48 20.33 34.00
CA ARG A 522 4.59 21.15 33.47
C ARG A 522 5.09 20.64 32.11
N LEU A 523 5.31 19.34 31.98
CA LEU A 523 5.76 18.73 30.73
C LEU A 523 4.72 18.79 29.61
N TYR A 524 3.45 18.61 29.94
CA TYR A 524 2.37 18.78 28.97
C TYR A 524 2.17 20.23 28.54
N HIS A 525 2.45 21.19 29.43
CA HIS A 525 2.42 22.62 29.09
C HIS A 525 3.52 22.95 28.06
N GLU A 526 4.76 22.51 28.30
CA GLU A 526 5.86 22.66 27.33
C GLU A 526 5.56 21.97 25.99
N LEU A 527 5.00 20.76 26.04
CA LEU A 527 4.62 20.01 24.85
C LEU A 527 3.48 20.71 24.09
N LEU A 528 2.51 21.29 24.80
CA LEU A 528 1.40 22.02 24.20
C LEU A 528 1.86 23.27 23.47
N ALA A 529 2.75 24.06 24.09
CA ALA A 529 3.31 25.27 23.48
C ALA A 529 3.99 24.94 22.16
N GLU A 530 4.86 23.92 22.17
CA GLU A 530 5.61 23.51 20.99
C GLU A 530 4.70 22.88 19.91
N HIS A 531 3.80 21.98 20.30
CA HIS A 531 2.87 21.35 19.37
C HIS A 531 1.90 22.37 18.76
N THR A 532 1.52 23.42 19.50
CA THR A 532 0.70 24.53 18.99
C THR A 532 1.49 25.37 17.98
N ARG A 533 2.78 25.62 18.22
CA ARG A 533 3.66 26.35 17.30
C ARG A 533 3.84 25.61 15.97
N VAL A 534 4.01 24.29 16.02
CA VAL A 534 4.30 23.46 14.83
C VAL A 534 3.03 23.09 14.06
N ASN A 535 2.01 22.59 14.76
CA ASN A 535 0.82 21.99 14.14
C ASN A 535 -0.44 22.87 14.26
N GLY A 536 -0.35 24.00 14.96
CA GLY A 536 -1.47 24.91 15.17
C GLY A 536 -2.37 24.54 16.37
N ALA A 537 -3.10 25.54 16.86
CA ALA A 537 -3.98 25.42 18.03
C ALA A 537 -5.22 24.52 17.78
N GLY A 538 -5.63 24.38 16.51
CA GLY A 538 -6.78 23.60 16.06
C GLY A 538 -6.50 22.13 15.77
N HIS A 539 -5.23 21.70 15.78
CA HIS A 539 -4.88 20.31 15.47
C HIS A 539 -5.43 19.33 16.53
N PRO A 540 -6.00 18.17 16.14
CA PRO A 540 -6.59 17.20 17.07
C PRO A 540 -5.63 16.75 18.19
N ASP A 541 -4.37 16.51 17.85
CA ASP A 541 -3.37 16.15 18.87
C ASP A 541 -3.02 17.31 19.81
N THR A 542 -3.07 18.57 19.35
CA THR A 542 -2.97 19.75 20.23
C THR A 542 -4.14 19.76 21.23
N ALA A 543 -5.35 19.45 20.77
CA ALA A 543 -6.51 19.33 21.65
C ALA A 543 -6.38 18.17 22.66
N ARG A 544 -5.84 17.01 22.25
CA ARG A 544 -5.57 15.88 23.15
C ARG A 544 -4.50 16.23 24.18
N ILE A 545 -3.41 16.88 23.79
CA ILE A 545 -2.36 17.36 24.70
C ILE A 545 -2.96 18.36 25.71
N ARG A 546 -3.81 19.30 25.24
CA ARG A 546 -4.52 20.25 26.11
C ARG A 546 -5.45 19.56 27.10
N ALA A 547 -6.16 18.52 26.67
CA ALA A 547 -7.00 17.72 27.56
C ALA A 547 -6.18 16.96 28.61
N ARG A 548 -5.01 16.41 28.21
CA ARG A 548 -4.07 15.77 29.15
C ARG A 548 -3.47 16.77 30.13
N LEU A 549 -3.11 17.97 29.67
CA LEU A 549 -2.63 19.05 30.53
C LEU A 549 -3.67 19.35 31.63
N ARG A 550 -4.91 19.66 31.26
CA ARG A 550 -6.00 19.92 32.22
C ARG A 550 -6.19 18.78 33.21
N HIS A 551 -6.18 17.54 32.71
CA HIS A 551 -6.33 16.36 33.54
C HIS A 551 -5.23 16.23 34.62
N TRP A 552 -3.99 16.57 34.30
CA TRP A 552 -2.90 16.52 35.28
C TRP A 552 -2.83 17.76 36.17
N GLU A 553 -3.24 18.93 35.68
CA GLU A 553 -3.46 20.13 36.52
C GLU A 553 -4.52 19.87 37.58
N ASP A 554 -5.64 19.23 37.21
CA ASP A 554 -6.71 18.86 38.16
C ASP A 554 -6.25 17.88 39.23
N ARG A 555 -5.29 17.00 38.92
CA ARG A 555 -4.69 16.05 39.88
C ARG A 555 -3.53 16.63 40.70
N ALA A 556 -2.98 17.76 40.27
CA ALA A 556 -1.92 18.46 40.98
C ALA A 556 -2.46 19.44 42.03
N ARG A 557 -3.74 19.81 41.91
CA ARG A 557 -4.53 20.50 42.93
C ARG A 557 -4.98 19.51 43.99
#